data_AF-A0AA51RSE5-F1
#
_entry.id   AF-A0AA51RSE5-F1
#
_cell.length_a   1.000
_cell.length_b   1.000
_cell.length_c   1.000
_cell.angle_alpha   90.00
_cell.angle_beta   90.00
_cell.angle_gamma   90.00
#
_symmetry.space_group_name_H-M   'P 1'
#
loop_
_entity.id
_entity.type
_entity.pdbx_description
1 polymer ?
#
loop_
_entity_poly.entity_id
_entity_poly.type
_entity_poly.pdbx_seq_one_letter_code
_entity_poly.pdbx_strand_id
1 'polypeptide(L)'
;MDTIKRIEDITTDDLAQQRWFLLQDEEVGFDAFEYVITEAHPSFSEDMIELEFAEFTFANGKVAYGIYDGFEAFNIMTPDNWYALWYGADMPEAEELLRLKNFLVKSGYELPVVAKSKWTGVIKEYKGVQFLDESGVIQEVSL
;
A
#
# COMPACT_ATOMS: atom_id res chain seq x y z
N MET A 1 -13.28 -20.21 -10.16
CA MET A 1 -12.96 -19.11 -11.08
C MET A 1 -11.57 -18.70 -10.70
N ASP A 2 -10.60 -18.87 -11.59
CA ASP A 2 -9.22 -18.48 -11.35
C ASP A 2 -9.16 -16.95 -11.47
N THR A 3 -9.17 -16.27 -10.32
CA THR A 3 -9.16 -14.80 -10.30
C THR A 3 -7.72 -14.32 -10.37
N ILE A 4 -7.36 -13.76 -11.52
CA ILE A 4 -6.15 -12.97 -11.75
C ILE A 4 -6.56 -11.51 -11.98
N LYS A 5 -5.82 -10.56 -11.41
CA LYS A 5 -6.06 -9.13 -11.56
C LYS A 5 -4.74 -8.38 -11.69
N ARG A 6 -4.71 -7.25 -12.40
CA ARG A 6 -3.58 -6.33 -12.28
C ARG A 6 -3.62 -5.67 -10.90
N ILE A 7 -2.45 -5.37 -10.34
CA ILE A 7 -2.35 -4.70 -9.04
C ILE A 7 -3.04 -3.34 -9.07
N GLU A 8 -2.89 -2.58 -10.15
CA GLU A 8 -3.53 -1.27 -10.33
C GLU A 8 -5.06 -1.34 -10.31
N ASP A 9 -5.65 -2.49 -10.64
CA ASP A 9 -7.09 -2.70 -10.64
C ASP A 9 -7.62 -3.15 -9.27
N ILE A 10 -6.74 -3.49 -8.31
CA ILE A 10 -7.17 -3.91 -6.97
C ILE A 10 -7.83 -2.75 -6.25
N THR A 11 -8.93 -3.05 -5.56
CA THR A 11 -9.68 -2.10 -4.76
C THR A 11 -9.63 -2.46 -3.27
N THR A 12 -10.00 -1.52 -2.40
CA THR A 12 -10.17 -1.79 -0.97
C THR A 12 -11.23 -2.86 -0.70
N ASP A 13 -12.28 -2.94 -1.54
CA ASP A 13 -13.32 -3.96 -1.42
C ASP A 13 -12.79 -5.36 -1.74
N ASP A 14 -11.93 -5.48 -2.76
CA ASP A 14 -11.27 -6.74 -3.09
C ASP A 14 -10.43 -7.24 -1.91
N LEU A 15 -9.60 -6.36 -1.34
CA LEU A 15 -8.72 -6.65 -0.21
C LEU A 15 -9.50 -6.95 1.08
N ALA A 16 -10.67 -6.32 1.25
CA ALA A 16 -11.52 -6.54 2.42
C ALA A 16 -12.19 -7.93 2.39
N GLN A 17 -12.55 -8.42 1.20
CA GLN A 17 -13.32 -9.66 1.02
C GLN A 17 -12.47 -10.93 1.07
N GLN A 18 -11.24 -10.89 0.55
CA GLN A 18 -10.39 -12.07 0.44
C GLN A 18 -8.89 -11.69 0.40
N ARG A 19 -8.02 -12.70 0.46
CA ARG A 19 -6.57 -12.56 0.40
C ARG A 19 -6.09 -12.54 -1.05
N TRP A 20 -5.11 -11.69 -1.34
CA TRP A 20 -4.54 -11.50 -2.67
C TRP A 20 -3.03 -11.60 -2.61
N PHE A 21 -2.42 -12.27 -3.57
CA PHE A 21 -1.01 -12.61 -3.57
C PHE A 21 -0.35 -12.20 -4.87
N LEU A 22 0.84 -11.60 -4.78
CA LEU A 22 1.63 -11.21 -5.94
C LEU A 22 1.98 -12.44 -6.77
N LEU A 23 1.58 -12.43 -8.04
CA LEU A 23 1.94 -13.46 -8.99
C LEU A 23 3.38 -13.23 -9.44
N GLN A 24 4.26 -14.12 -9.01
CA GLN A 24 5.66 -14.17 -9.42
C GLN A 24 5.81 -15.28 -10.45
N ASP A 25 5.58 -14.96 -11.72
CA ASP A 25 5.72 -15.92 -12.81
C ASP A 25 6.48 -15.28 -13.99
N GLU A 26 7.80 -15.50 -14.01
CA GLU A 26 8.67 -15.05 -15.09
C GLU A 26 8.50 -15.88 -16.38
N GLU A 27 7.86 -17.05 -16.32
CA GLU A 27 7.73 -17.98 -17.46
C GLU A 27 6.48 -17.71 -18.30
N VAL A 28 5.43 -17.13 -17.72
CA VAL A 28 4.15 -16.85 -18.42
C VAL A 28 4.17 -15.52 -19.19
N GLY A 29 5.28 -14.78 -19.15
CA GLY A 29 5.47 -13.56 -19.94
C GLY A 29 4.74 -12.33 -19.38
N PHE A 30 4.36 -12.38 -18.10
CA PHE A 30 3.98 -11.21 -17.32
C PHE A 30 5.23 -10.59 -16.71
N ASP A 31 5.30 -9.26 -16.65
CA ASP A 31 6.32 -8.62 -15.81
C ASP A 31 6.04 -9.02 -14.35
N ALA A 32 7.08 -9.52 -13.68
CA ALA A 32 6.98 -9.95 -12.30
C ALA A 32 6.39 -8.79 -11.45
N PHE A 33 5.47 -9.12 -10.54
CA PHE A 33 4.83 -8.15 -9.65
C PHE A 33 3.85 -7.17 -10.32
N GLU A 34 3.27 -7.48 -11.49
CA GLU A 34 2.16 -6.68 -12.05
C GLU A 34 0.76 -7.23 -11.70
N TYR A 35 0.68 -8.51 -11.37
CA TYR A 35 -0.58 -9.23 -11.20
C TYR A 35 -0.71 -9.82 -9.80
N VAL A 36 -1.95 -10.04 -9.39
CA VAL A 36 -2.30 -10.75 -8.18
C VAL A 36 -3.29 -11.87 -8.45
N ILE A 37 -3.17 -12.90 -7.63
CA ILE A 37 -4.03 -14.07 -7.62
C ILE A 37 -4.60 -14.31 -6.22
N THR A 38 -5.58 -15.20 -6.12
CA THR A 38 -6.16 -15.64 -4.84
C THR A 38 -5.63 -17.03 -4.46
N GLU A 39 -5.87 -17.47 -3.22
CA GLU A 39 -5.49 -18.82 -2.75
C GLU A 39 -6.12 -19.96 -3.58
N ALA A 40 -7.21 -19.69 -4.31
CA ALA A 40 -7.86 -20.67 -5.16
C ALA A 40 -7.16 -20.89 -6.52
N HIS A 41 -6.21 -20.02 -6.89
CA HIS A 41 -5.54 -20.08 -8.18
C HIS A 41 -4.48 -21.21 -8.19
N PRO A 42 -4.34 -22.00 -9.28
CA PRO A 42 -3.41 -23.14 -9.33
C PRO A 42 -1.94 -22.81 -9.07
N SER A 43 -1.51 -21.59 -9.42
CA SER A 43 -0.15 -21.11 -9.18
C SER A 43 0.10 -20.62 -7.75
N PHE A 44 -0.90 -20.60 -6.87
CA PHE A 44 -0.75 -20.14 -5.49
C PHE A 44 0.28 -20.99 -4.72
N SER A 45 1.11 -20.32 -3.92
CA SER A 45 2.00 -20.92 -2.92
C SER A 45 1.96 -20.11 -1.64
N GLU A 46 2.15 -20.77 -0.49
CA GLU A 46 2.22 -20.12 0.83
C GLU A 46 3.40 -19.14 0.94
N ASP A 47 4.43 -19.28 0.09
CA ASP A 47 5.59 -18.40 0.05
C ASP A 47 5.35 -17.10 -0.74
N MET A 48 4.17 -16.95 -1.36
CA MET A 48 3.85 -15.74 -2.12
C MET A 48 3.58 -14.55 -1.19
N ILE A 49 3.99 -13.37 -1.64
CA ILE A 49 3.77 -12.12 -0.91
C ILE A 49 2.32 -11.73 -1.00
N GLU A 50 1.71 -11.45 0.15
CA GLU A 50 0.33 -11.03 0.25
C GLU A 50 0.19 -9.50 0.14
N LEU A 51 -0.79 -9.07 -0.65
CA LEU A 51 -1.33 -7.73 -0.60
C LEU A 51 -2.50 -7.69 0.40
N GLU A 52 -2.36 -6.88 1.44
CA GLU A 52 -3.30 -6.86 2.54
C GLU A 52 -4.13 -5.59 2.59
N PHE A 53 -5.38 -5.73 3.00
CA PHE A 53 -6.19 -4.59 3.43
C PHE A 53 -5.51 -3.89 4.61
N ALA A 54 -5.41 -2.57 4.54
CA ALA A 54 -4.86 -1.75 5.61
C ALA A 54 -5.84 -0.67 6.07
N GLU A 55 -5.89 -0.46 7.38
CA GLU A 55 -6.63 0.62 8.03
C GLU A 55 -5.67 1.73 8.45
N PHE A 56 -6.06 2.98 8.19
CA PHE A 56 -5.29 4.19 8.49
C PHE A 56 -6.07 5.05 9.47
N THR A 57 -5.69 5.02 10.74
CA THR A 57 -6.32 5.83 11.80
C THR A 57 -5.54 7.13 12.01
N PHE A 58 -6.16 8.26 11.67
CA PHE A 58 -5.58 9.59 11.80
C PHE A 58 -5.73 10.15 13.22
N ALA A 59 -4.90 11.13 13.58
CA ALA A 59 -4.87 11.74 14.92
C ALA A 59 -6.22 12.34 15.35
N ASN A 60 -7.03 12.79 14.40
CA ASN A 60 -8.39 13.29 14.65
C ASN A 60 -9.46 12.20 14.68
N GLY A 61 -9.07 10.93 14.71
CA GLY A 61 -9.96 9.75 14.82
C GLY A 61 -10.64 9.35 13.52
N LYS A 62 -10.38 10.05 12.41
CA LYS A 62 -10.87 9.63 11.09
C LYS A 62 -10.10 8.42 10.58
N VAL A 63 -10.76 7.63 9.75
CA VAL A 63 -10.21 6.40 9.18
C VAL A 63 -10.23 6.47 7.66
N ALA A 64 -9.12 6.08 7.04
CA ALA A 64 -9.03 5.75 5.62
C ALA A 64 -8.62 4.27 5.45
N TYR A 65 -8.74 3.77 4.22
CA TYR A 65 -8.39 2.39 3.89
C TYR A 65 -7.43 2.34 2.70
N GLY A 66 -6.74 1.23 2.57
CA GLY A 66 -5.84 1.02 1.46
C GLY A 66 -5.15 -0.33 1.55
N ILE A 67 -3.87 -0.33 1.20
CA ILE A 67 -3.09 -1.54 0.96
C ILE A 67 -1.77 -1.51 1.70
N TYR A 68 -1.40 -2.65 2.25
CA TYR A 68 -0.04 -3.01 2.64
C TYR A 68 0.51 -3.99 1.61
N ASP A 69 1.70 -3.72 1.08
CA ASP A 69 2.28 -4.47 -0.04
C ASP A 69 2.96 -5.80 0.35
N GLY A 70 2.95 -6.14 1.63
CA GLY A 70 3.61 -7.33 2.17
C GLY A 70 5.11 -7.15 2.43
N PHE A 71 5.67 -5.98 2.11
CA PHE A 71 7.06 -5.65 2.39
C PHE A 71 7.14 -4.56 3.47
N GLU A 72 7.02 -3.30 3.08
CA GLU A 72 7.22 -2.14 3.96
C GLU A 72 6.26 -0.98 3.63
N ALA A 73 5.55 -1.05 2.50
CA ALA A 73 4.81 0.09 1.97
C ALA A 73 3.33 0.02 2.32
N PHE A 74 2.86 1.12 2.91
CA PHE A 74 1.44 1.39 3.11
C PHE A 74 0.99 2.50 2.17
N ASN A 75 -0.07 2.24 1.42
CA ASN A 75 -0.68 3.19 0.50
C ASN A 75 -2.16 3.38 0.84
N ILE A 76 -2.59 4.63 1.00
CA ILE A 76 -4.02 4.96 1.11
C ILE A 76 -4.61 4.89 -0.29
N MET A 77 -5.71 4.18 -0.47
CA MET A 77 -6.34 4.00 -1.77
C MET A 77 -7.60 4.85 -1.89
N THR A 78 -7.76 5.46 -3.04
CA THR A 78 -8.99 6.10 -3.50
C THR A 78 -9.36 5.53 -4.87
N PRO A 79 -10.60 5.72 -5.36
CA PRO A 79 -10.97 5.27 -6.70
C PRO A 79 -10.08 5.81 -7.83
N ASP A 80 -9.47 6.99 -7.61
CA ASP A 80 -8.70 7.68 -8.64
C ASP A 80 -7.18 7.58 -8.46
N ASN A 81 -6.70 7.32 -7.23
CA ASN A 81 -5.28 7.44 -6.88
C ASN A 81 -4.88 6.61 -5.66
N TRP A 82 -3.58 6.26 -5.61
CA TRP A 82 -2.92 5.72 -4.42
C TRP A 82 -1.98 6.78 -3.84
N TYR A 83 -1.95 6.87 -2.51
CA TYR A 83 -1.12 7.82 -1.79
C TYR A 83 -0.16 7.08 -0.87
N ALA A 84 1.12 7.10 -1.23
CA ALA A 84 2.19 6.44 -0.49
C ALA A 84 2.56 7.21 0.78
N LEU A 85 2.64 6.49 1.89
CA LEU A 85 3.30 6.99 3.12
C LEU A 85 4.75 6.51 3.23
N TRP A 86 5.15 5.56 2.37
CA TRP A 86 6.50 5.06 2.20
C TRP A 86 6.89 5.15 0.73
N TYR A 87 7.90 5.96 0.41
CA TYR A 87 8.33 6.22 -0.97
C TYR A 87 9.43 5.28 -1.46
N GLY A 88 10.03 4.48 -0.57
CA GLY A 88 11.10 3.55 -0.92
C GLY A 88 12.48 4.19 -0.81
N ALA A 89 13.38 3.84 -1.74
CA ALA A 89 14.80 4.16 -1.69
C ALA A 89 15.19 5.47 -2.39
N ASP A 90 14.28 6.44 -2.41
CA ASP A 90 14.53 7.77 -2.98
C ASP A 90 13.72 8.85 -2.25
N MET A 91 14.15 10.10 -2.36
CA MET A 91 13.42 11.24 -1.82
C MET A 91 12.09 11.43 -2.58
N PRO A 92 10.96 11.62 -1.87
CA PRO A 92 9.68 11.91 -2.51
C PRO A 92 9.75 13.15 -3.38
N GLU A 93 9.18 13.06 -4.59
CA GLU A 93 9.07 14.21 -5.47
C GLU A 93 8.14 15.28 -4.87
N ALA A 94 8.44 16.55 -5.14
CA ALA A 94 7.67 17.67 -4.60
C ALA A 94 6.18 17.62 -5.02
N GLU A 95 5.90 17.12 -6.23
CA GLU A 95 4.54 16.94 -6.74
C GLU A 95 3.76 15.89 -5.93
N GLU A 96 4.39 14.75 -5.61
CA GLU A 96 3.78 13.68 -4.81
C GLU A 96 3.46 14.16 -3.39
N LEU A 97 4.39 14.88 -2.75
CA LEU A 97 4.17 15.50 -1.43
C LEU A 97 3.00 16.49 -1.47
N LEU A 98 2.94 17.35 -2.50
CA LEU A 98 1.86 18.30 -2.67
C LEU A 98 0.52 17.61 -2.92
N ARG A 99 0.51 16.53 -3.71
CA ARG A 99 -0.69 15.74 -4.01
C ARG A 99 -1.26 15.11 -2.75
N LEU A 100 -0.42 14.46 -1.94
CA LEU A 100 -0.84 13.86 -0.66
C LEU A 100 -1.29 14.94 0.33
N LYS A 101 -0.55 16.04 0.48
CA LYS A 101 -0.94 17.17 1.33
C LYS A 101 -2.34 17.70 0.98
N ASN A 102 -2.59 17.94 -0.30
CA ASN A 102 -3.89 18.43 -0.77
C ASN A 102 -5.01 17.42 -0.49
N PHE A 103 -4.74 16.12 -0.65
CA PHE A 103 -5.69 15.06 -0.30
C PHE A 103 -6.02 15.07 1.20
N LEU A 104 -5.01 15.15 2.08
CA LEU A 104 -5.20 15.19 3.53
C LEU A 104 -6.05 16.41 3.94
N VAL A 105 -5.72 17.60 3.43
CA VAL A 105 -6.46 18.84 3.72
C VAL A 105 -7.90 18.74 3.23
N LYS A 106 -8.12 18.31 1.97
CA LYS A 106 -9.46 18.20 1.37
C LYS A 106 -10.34 17.20 2.12
N SER A 107 -9.76 16.10 2.61
CA SER A 107 -10.47 15.06 3.37
C SER A 107 -10.57 15.40 4.87
N GLY A 108 -9.85 16.43 5.30
CA GLY A 108 -9.73 16.84 6.70
C GLY A 108 -9.09 15.77 7.58
N TYR A 109 -8.08 15.06 7.06
CA TYR A 109 -7.27 14.12 7.83
C TYR A 109 -6.12 14.87 8.52
N GLU A 110 -5.77 14.42 9.72
CA GLU A 110 -4.71 15.04 10.53
C GLU A 110 -3.64 14.01 10.89
N LEU A 111 -2.38 14.33 10.56
CA LEU A 111 -1.23 13.52 10.96
C LEU A 111 -0.92 13.71 12.47
N PRO A 112 -0.29 12.73 13.14
CA PRO A 112 0.16 11.44 12.61
C PRO A 112 -0.98 10.51 12.20
N VAL A 113 -0.65 9.54 11.36
CA VAL A 113 -1.53 8.43 11.00
C VAL A 113 -0.90 7.12 11.43
N VAL A 114 -1.71 6.24 12.03
CA VAL A 114 -1.32 4.87 12.34
C VAL A 114 -1.92 3.95 11.29
N ALA A 115 -1.05 3.31 10.51
CA ALA A 115 -1.43 2.29 9.53
C ALA A 115 -1.34 0.90 10.16
N LYS A 116 -2.30 0.04 9.87
CA LYS A 116 -2.34 -1.35 10.35
C LYS A 116 -2.79 -2.30 9.24
N SER A 117 -2.00 -3.34 8.95
CA SER A 117 -2.40 -4.42 8.05
C SER A 117 -3.38 -5.39 8.72
N LYS A 118 -4.29 -5.97 7.94
CA LYS A 118 -5.40 -6.78 8.45
C LYS A 118 -4.97 -8.15 8.95
N TRP A 119 -4.12 -8.85 8.22
CA TRP A 119 -3.82 -10.27 8.45
C TRP A 119 -2.50 -10.45 9.20
N THR A 120 -1.43 -9.79 8.77
CA THR A 120 -0.13 -9.83 9.47
C THR A 120 -0.12 -8.97 10.73
N GLY A 121 -0.98 -7.95 10.81
CA GLY A 121 -1.06 -7.06 11.97
C GLY A 121 0.13 -6.11 12.12
N VAL A 122 0.90 -5.91 11.04
CA VAL A 122 1.98 -4.91 10.97
C VAL A 122 1.39 -3.54 11.26
N ILE A 123 2.03 -2.78 12.15
CA ILE A 123 1.62 -1.43 12.54
C ILE A 123 2.78 -0.47 12.30
N LYS A 124 2.48 0.66 11.67
CA LYS A 124 3.42 1.77 11.48
C LYS A 124 2.75 3.12 11.75
N GLU A 125 3.53 4.05 12.30
CA GLU A 125 3.10 5.45 12.47
C GLU A 125 3.86 6.33 11.47
N TYR A 126 3.13 7.25 10.84
CA TYR A 126 3.66 8.22 9.89
C TYR A 126 3.27 9.63 10.32
N LYS A 127 4.25 10.54 10.43
CA LYS A 127 4.03 11.99 10.62
C LYS A 127 4.19 12.76 9.31
N GLY A 128 4.48 12.05 8.23
CA GLY A 128 4.73 12.56 6.89
C GLY A 128 4.95 11.40 5.91
N VAL A 129 5.73 11.63 4.87
CA VAL A 129 6.18 10.56 3.95
C VAL A 129 7.57 10.10 4.34
N GLN A 130 7.73 8.78 4.51
CA GLN A 130 9.01 8.16 4.84
C GLN A 130 9.73 7.65 3.59
N PHE A 131 11.06 7.69 3.61
CA PHE A 131 11.92 7.17 2.56
C PHE A 131 13.30 6.77 3.11
N LEU A 132 14.06 5.97 2.37
CA LEU A 132 15.47 5.68 2.67
C LEU A 132 16.36 6.68 1.93
N ASP A 133 17.26 7.34 2.66
CA ASP A 133 18.31 8.14 2.04
C ASP A 133 19.43 7.24 1.43
N GLU A 134 20.42 7.87 0.78
CA GLU A 134 21.56 7.18 0.17
C GLU A 134 22.38 6.32 1.15
N SER A 135 22.25 6.57 2.47
CA SER A 135 22.92 5.79 3.52
C SER A 135 22.07 4.61 4.04
N GLY A 136 20.85 4.46 3.54
CA GLY A 136 19.90 3.45 3.99
C GLY A 136 19.21 3.80 5.31
N VAL A 137 19.21 5.07 5.72
CA VAL A 137 18.53 5.53 6.92
C VAL A 137 17.15 6.05 6.56
N ILE A 138 16.14 5.69 7.35
CA ILE A 138 14.78 6.19 7.18
C ILE A 138 14.73 7.67 7.55
N GLN A 139 14.33 8.49 6.59
CA GLN A 139 14.02 9.90 6.74
C GLN A 139 12.51 10.12 6.62
N GLU A 140 12.02 11.25 7.13
CA GLU A 140 10.60 11.59 7.06
C GLU A 140 10.43 13.06 6.64
N VAL A 141 9.59 13.29 5.61
CA VAL A 141 9.21 14.62 5.15
C VAL A 141 7.82 14.95 5.69
N SER A 142 7.74 15.92 6.59
CA SER A 142 6.45 16.41 7.10
C SER A 142 5.63 17.11 6.00
N LEU A 143 4.30 16.98 6.07
CA LEU A 143 3.34 17.49 5.07
C LEU A 143 2.57 18.72 5.56
#